data_AF-A0A8J6DLH6-F1
#
_entry.id   AF-A0A8J6DLH6-F1
#
_cell.length_a   1.000
_cell.length_b   1.000
_cell.length_c   1.000
_cell.angle_alpha   90.00
_cell.angle_beta   90.00
_cell.angle_gamma   90.00
#
_symmetry.space_group_name_H-M   'P 1'
#
loop_
_entity.id
_entity.type
_entity.pdbx_description
1 polymer ?
#
loop_
_entity_poly.entity_id
_entity_poly.type
_entity_poly.pdbx_seq_one_letter_code
_entity_poly.pdbx_strand_id
1 'polypeptide(L)'
;MGSAGLARLHGLFAVYKPPGLKWEHLRDTVELQLLKGLNAGKPPAPKQRVRFLLGPVEGSEEKELTLTATSVPSLTDHPLVRGPAFTGLKIGVGHRLDAQASGVLVLGVGRGCGLLTDVHSAHLTKDYTVRGLLGRATADFRADGRLLEKTTYDHVTREKLDRILALIQGSHQKALVMYSNLDLQTQEAYEMAVRGLIRPMSQSPMLVTGIRCLHFAPPEFLLEVQCVHETQQQLRRLVHEIGLELKSSAVCTQVRRTRDGFFTLDDALLRTQWDVHSIQDAIRAAAPRVAAGLERSLKPELAAQQLPRPDQPWD
;
A
#
# COMPACT_ATOMS: atom_id res chain seq x y z
N MET A 1 -7.74 16.69 -21.56
CA MET A 1 -8.64 15.95 -20.65
C MET A 1 -8.90 16.84 -19.45
N GLY A 2 -10.15 17.29 -19.26
CA GLY A 2 -10.52 18.21 -18.17
C GLY A 2 -10.60 17.52 -16.79
N SER A 3 -11.22 18.20 -15.81
CA SER A 3 -11.46 17.74 -14.42
C SER A 3 -11.99 16.29 -14.30
N ALA A 4 -12.68 15.78 -15.32
CA ALA A 4 -13.16 14.40 -15.41
C ALA A 4 -12.03 13.34 -15.40
N GLY A 5 -10.85 13.63 -15.96
CA GLY A 5 -9.71 12.70 -15.95
C GLY A 5 -9.10 12.52 -14.56
N LEU A 6 -9.06 13.60 -13.78
CA LEU A 6 -8.62 13.59 -12.39
C LEU A 6 -9.63 12.88 -11.48
N ALA A 7 -10.94 13.09 -11.72
CA ALA A 7 -12.00 12.46 -10.95
C ALA A 7 -11.94 10.92 -11.01
N ARG A 8 -11.53 10.37 -12.16
CA ARG A 8 -11.38 8.93 -12.40
C ARG A 8 -10.12 8.31 -11.76
N LEU A 9 -9.17 9.13 -11.30
CA LEU A 9 -7.97 8.67 -10.61
C LEU A 9 -8.15 8.59 -9.09
N HIS A 10 -9.34 8.89 -8.56
CA HIS A 10 -9.57 8.79 -7.13
C HIS A 10 -9.82 7.34 -6.69
N GLY A 11 -8.88 6.78 -5.95
CA GLY A 11 -9.03 5.46 -5.34
C GLY A 11 -7.71 4.81 -4.94
N LEU A 12 -7.78 3.52 -4.65
CA LEU A 12 -6.63 2.68 -4.29
C LEU A 12 -6.21 1.80 -5.47
N PHE A 13 -4.92 1.62 -5.65
CA PHE A 13 -4.34 0.64 -6.57
C PHE A 13 -3.05 0.09 -5.98
N ALA A 14 -2.61 -1.06 -6.51
CA ALA A 14 -1.35 -1.66 -6.12
C ALA A 14 -0.32 -1.54 -7.23
N VAL A 15 0.93 -1.39 -6.83
CA VAL A 15 2.09 -1.46 -7.72
C VAL A 15 3.09 -2.47 -7.18
N TYR A 16 3.87 -3.08 -8.07
CA TYR A 16 4.96 -3.96 -7.66
C TYR A 16 6.22 -3.12 -7.38
N LYS A 17 6.70 -3.17 -6.14
CA LYS A 17 7.97 -2.58 -5.73
C LYS A 17 9.10 -3.62 -5.89
N PRO A 18 10.11 -3.39 -6.74
CA PRO A 18 11.29 -4.24 -6.80
C PRO A 18 12.20 -4.07 -5.56
N PRO A 19 13.04 -5.06 -5.25
CA PRO A 19 14.07 -4.91 -4.22
C PRO A 19 15.10 -3.86 -4.65
N GLY A 20 15.71 -3.16 -3.69
CA GLY A 20 16.68 -2.07 -3.91
C GLY A 20 16.07 -0.69 -4.17
N LEU A 21 14.81 -0.60 -4.59
CA LEU A 21 14.13 0.69 -4.82
C LEU A 21 13.52 1.23 -3.51
N LYS A 22 13.72 2.51 -3.19
CA LYS A 22 13.02 3.18 -2.08
C LYS A 22 11.56 3.46 -2.46
N TRP A 23 10.64 3.33 -1.51
CA TRP A 23 9.20 3.53 -1.78
C TRP A 23 8.90 4.99 -2.13
N GLU A 24 9.68 5.94 -1.61
CA GLU A 24 9.59 7.37 -1.91
C GLU A 24 9.82 7.63 -3.41
N HIS A 25 10.93 7.11 -3.95
CA HIS A 25 11.25 7.24 -5.38
C HIS A 25 10.20 6.56 -6.27
N LEU A 26 9.65 5.44 -5.82
CA LEU A 26 8.57 4.75 -6.53
C LEU A 26 7.32 5.63 -6.60
N ARG A 27 6.89 6.21 -5.46
CA ARG A 27 5.75 7.13 -5.40
C ARG A 27 5.97 8.33 -6.31
N ASP A 28 7.14 8.95 -6.25
CA ASP A 28 7.48 10.15 -7.03
C ASP A 28 7.50 9.83 -8.54
N THR A 29 7.97 8.63 -8.91
CA THR A 29 7.94 8.18 -10.30
C THR A 29 6.49 7.99 -10.77
N VAL A 30 5.63 7.38 -9.96
CA VAL A 30 4.20 7.20 -10.28
C VAL A 30 3.52 8.56 -10.43
N GLU A 31 3.78 9.50 -9.51
CA GLU A 31 3.26 10.87 -9.59
C GLU A 31 3.67 11.55 -10.89
N LEU A 32 4.95 11.48 -11.24
CA LEU A 32 5.49 12.08 -12.45
C LEU A 32 4.87 11.48 -13.72
N GLN A 33 4.68 10.17 -13.78
CA GLN A 33 4.04 9.52 -14.93
C GLN A 33 2.56 9.91 -15.05
N LEU A 34 1.84 9.98 -13.94
CA LEU A 34 0.45 10.44 -13.93
C LEU A 34 0.35 11.90 -14.38
N LEU A 35 1.20 12.79 -13.86
CA LEU A 35 1.26 14.19 -14.30
C LEU A 35 1.58 14.31 -15.79
N LYS A 36 2.54 13.52 -16.29
CA LYS A 36 2.87 13.47 -17.72
C LYS A 36 1.67 13.04 -18.56
N GLY A 37 0.98 11.96 -18.17
CA GLY A 37 -0.19 11.46 -18.89
C GLY A 37 -1.38 12.42 -18.85
N LEU A 38 -1.64 13.06 -17.72
CA LEU A 38 -2.72 14.05 -17.56
C LEU A 38 -2.47 15.31 -18.42
N ASN A 39 -1.22 15.77 -18.49
CA ASN A 39 -0.83 16.95 -19.27
C ASN A 39 -0.60 16.65 -20.76
N ALA A 40 -0.49 15.38 -21.18
CA ALA A 40 -0.32 15.01 -22.59
C ALA A 40 -1.57 15.23 -23.45
N GLY A 41 -2.75 15.41 -22.84
CA GLY A 41 -3.98 15.68 -23.57
C GLY A 41 -4.00 17.06 -24.23
N LYS A 42 -4.65 17.18 -25.39
CA LYS A 42 -4.79 18.47 -26.10
C LYS A 42 -5.42 19.52 -25.16
N PRO A 43 -4.80 20.72 -25.01
CA PRO A 43 -5.37 21.79 -24.20
C PRO A 43 -6.70 22.26 -24.81
N PRO A 44 -7.65 22.75 -23.98
CA PRO A 44 -8.89 23.32 -24.49
C PRO A 44 -8.58 24.52 -25.40
N ALA A 45 -9.45 24.75 -26.38
CA ALA A 45 -9.32 25.92 -27.26
C ALA A 45 -9.33 27.21 -26.43
N PRO A 46 -8.49 28.21 -26.76
CA PRO A 46 -8.43 29.46 -26.02
C PRO A 46 -9.78 30.19 -26.11
N LYS A 47 -10.25 30.72 -24.97
CA LYS A 47 -11.48 31.52 -24.92
C LYS A 47 -11.32 32.76 -25.78
N GLN A 48 -12.30 33.07 -26.60
CA GLN A 48 -12.30 34.29 -27.37
C GLN A 48 -12.67 35.48 -26.48
N ARG A 49 -12.02 36.62 -26.68
CA ARG A 49 -12.38 37.89 -26.04
C ARG A 49 -12.43 38.99 -27.09
N VAL A 50 -13.38 39.89 -26.95
CA VAL A 50 -13.47 41.07 -27.82
C VAL A 50 -12.42 42.09 -27.36
N ARG A 51 -11.58 42.54 -28.29
CA ARG A 51 -10.68 43.67 -28.10
C ARG A 51 -10.99 44.74 -29.12
N PHE A 52 -11.03 45.97 -28.65
CA PHE A 52 -11.11 47.14 -29.49
C PHE A 52 -9.70 47.53 -29.93
N LEU A 53 -9.43 47.45 -31.24
CA LEU A 53 -8.14 47.76 -31.84
C LEU A 53 -8.27 49.07 -32.61
N LEU A 54 -7.29 49.96 -32.43
CA LEU A 54 -7.19 51.19 -33.21
C LEU A 54 -6.55 50.85 -34.56
N GLY A 55 -7.24 51.15 -35.65
CA GLY A 55 -6.75 50.99 -37.01
C GLY A 55 -6.86 52.29 -37.80
N PRO A 56 -6.00 52.50 -38.82
CA PRO A 56 -6.16 53.62 -39.76
C PRO A 56 -7.44 53.42 -40.58
N VAL A 57 -8.12 54.52 -40.90
CA VAL A 57 -9.23 54.50 -41.86
C VAL A 57 -8.69 54.17 -43.25
N GLU A 58 -9.23 53.16 -43.92
CA GLU A 58 -8.90 52.90 -45.31
C GLU A 58 -9.41 54.07 -46.18
N GLY A 59 -8.50 54.93 -46.63
CA GLY A 59 -8.79 55.99 -47.60
C GLY A 59 -8.71 57.45 -47.14
N SER A 60 -8.26 57.76 -45.90
CA SER A 60 -8.05 59.15 -45.45
C SER A 60 -6.56 59.51 -45.33
N GLU A 61 -6.15 60.66 -45.88
CA GLU A 61 -4.79 61.20 -45.71
C GLU A 61 -4.55 61.76 -44.29
N GLU A 62 -5.62 61.97 -43.52
CA GLU A 62 -5.55 62.34 -42.11
C GLU A 62 -5.50 61.10 -41.21
N LYS A 63 -4.64 61.13 -40.18
CA LYS A 63 -4.42 60.05 -39.19
C LYS A 63 -5.61 59.88 -38.24
N GLU A 64 -6.83 59.78 -38.75
CA GLU A 64 -7.99 59.41 -37.95
C GLU A 64 -7.92 57.92 -37.61
N LEU A 65 -7.99 57.62 -36.30
CA LEU A 65 -7.97 56.26 -35.79
C LEU A 65 -9.41 55.79 -35.57
N THR A 66 -9.80 54.69 -36.22
CA THR A 66 -11.08 54.03 -35.96
C THR A 66 -10.93 52.87 -34.98
N LEU A 67 -11.91 52.73 -34.10
CA LEU A 67 -11.95 51.69 -33.08
C LEU A 67 -12.72 50.47 -33.59
N THR A 68 -12.00 49.42 -33.98
CA THR A 68 -12.62 48.19 -34.54
C THR A 68 -12.70 47.10 -33.47
N ALA A 69 -13.91 46.59 -33.21
CA ALA A 69 -14.13 45.45 -32.32
C ALA A 69 -13.66 44.15 -33.02
N THR A 70 -12.57 43.56 -32.53
CA THR A 70 -11.99 42.32 -33.09
C THR A 70 -12.06 41.21 -32.05
N SER A 71 -12.51 40.02 -32.45
CA SER A 71 -12.45 38.82 -31.60
C SER A 71 -11.03 38.25 -31.64
N VAL A 72 -10.37 38.19 -30.48
CA VAL A 72 -9.00 37.67 -30.36
C VAL A 72 -8.95 36.54 -29.31
N PRO A 73 -8.09 35.52 -29.51
CA PRO A 73 -7.92 34.47 -28.52
C PRO A 73 -7.29 35.02 -27.23
N SER A 74 -7.86 34.65 -26.08
CA SER A 74 -7.27 34.87 -24.77
C SER A 74 -6.25 33.77 -24.48
N LEU A 75 -4.97 34.12 -24.45
CA LEU A 75 -3.87 33.19 -24.15
C LEU A 75 -3.57 33.06 -22.66
N THR A 76 -4.37 33.67 -21.77
CA THR A 76 -4.15 33.67 -20.31
C THR A 76 -4.08 32.27 -19.71
N ASP A 77 -4.79 31.31 -20.30
CA ASP A 77 -4.83 29.91 -19.87
C ASP A 77 -3.98 28.99 -20.76
N HIS A 78 -3.19 29.57 -21.68
CA HIS A 78 -2.37 28.80 -22.61
C HIS A 78 -1.19 28.13 -21.87
N PRO A 79 -0.82 26.87 -22.18
CA PRO A 79 0.25 26.15 -21.48
C PRO A 79 1.62 26.84 -21.50
N LEU A 80 1.94 27.59 -22.58
CA LEU A 80 3.18 28.37 -22.65
C LEU A 80 3.21 29.58 -21.71
N VAL A 81 2.05 30.03 -21.21
CA VAL A 81 1.93 31.18 -20.30
C VAL A 81 1.78 30.71 -18.85
N ARG A 82 0.90 29.74 -18.60
CA ARG A 82 0.59 29.23 -17.25
C ARG A 82 1.46 28.04 -16.82
N GLY A 83 2.12 27.38 -17.76
CA GLY A 83 2.73 26.08 -17.52
C GLY A 83 1.72 24.92 -17.63
N PRO A 84 2.09 23.72 -17.15
CA PRO A 84 1.23 22.54 -17.22
C PRO A 84 -0.04 22.71 -16.38
N ALA A 85 -1.14 22.11 -16.84
CA ALA A 85 -2.43 22.19 -16.16
C ALA A 85 -2.43 21.49 -14.79
N PHE A 86 -1.64 20.43 -14.66
CA PHE A 86 -1.44 19.70 -13.41
C PHE A 86 0.03 19.75 -13.00
N THR A 87 0.30 20.26 -11.80
CA THR A 87 1.65 20.42 -11.25
C THR A 87 1.94 19.49 -10.07
N GLY A 88 0.91 18.92 -9.45
CA GLY A 88 1.05 17.98 -8.33
C GLY A 88 -0.21 17.15 -8.15
N LEU A 89 -0.04 15.96 -7.57
CA LEU A 89 -1.12 15.04 -7.24
C LEU A 89 -0.97 14.59 -5.79
N LYS A 90 -2.08 14.53 -5.06
CA LYS A 90 -2.09 13.94 -3.72
C LYS A 90 -1.95 12.43 -3.84
N ILE A 91 -0.75 11.90 -3.65
CA ILE A 91 -0.47 10.45 -3.62
C ILE A 91 -0.07 10.02 -2.21
N GLY A 92 -0.89 9.16 -1.62
CA GLY A 92 -0.63 8.50 -0.36
C GLY A 92 -0.02 7.12 -0.59
N VAL A 93 0.74 6.65 0.40
CA VAL A 93 1.32 5.31 0.43
C VAL A 93 0.74 4.60 1.65
N GLY A 94 0.27 3.37 1.45
CA GLY A 94 -0.20 2.52 2.54
C GLY A 94 0.95 1.97 3.37
N HIS A 95 0.89 0.69 3.68
CA HIS A 95 1.93 0.01 4.46
C HIS A 95 3.27 0.02 3.70
N ARG A 96 4.25 0.75 4.24
CA ARG A 96 5.54 0.99 3.59
C ARG A 96 6.37 -0.29 3.53
N LEU A 97 7.13 -0.43 2.44
CA LEU A 97 8.16 -1.45 2.27
C LEU A 97 9.53 -0.77 2.31
N ASP A 98 10.46 -1.35 3.09
CA ASP A 98 11.85 -0.88 3.07
C ASP A 98 12.52 -1.11 1.71
N ALA A 99 13.72 -0.56 1.53
CA ALA A 99 14.41 -0.61 0.25
C ALA A 99 14.66 -2.06 -0.22
N GLN A 100 15.03 -2.96 0.67
CA GLN A 100 15.39 -4.35 0.32
C GLN A 100 14.18 -5.26 0.12
N ALA A 101 13.06 -4.95 0.75
CA ALA A 101 11.83 -5.70 0.57
C ALA A 101 11.23 -5.45 -0.81
N SER A 102 10.53 -6.44 -1.33
CA SER A 102 9.86 -6.38 -2.62
C SER A 102 8.38 -6.74 -2.48
N GLY A 103 7.59 -6.52 -3.53
CA GLY A 103 6.21 -7.00 -3.59
C GLY A 103 5.16 -5.90 -3.71
N VAL A 104 3.94 -6.24 -3.31
CA VAL A 104 2.76 -5.38 -3.43
C VAL A 104 2.95 -4.11 -2.61
N LEU A 105 2.77 -2.93 -3.18
CA LEU A 105 2.71 -1.65 -2.48
C LEU A 105 1.43 -0.92 -2.86
N VAL A 106 0.56 -0.66 -1.87
CA VAL A 106 -0.72 0.01 -2.10
C VAL A 106 -0.51 1.52 -2.08
N LEU A 107 -1.00 2.18 -3.13
CA LEU A 107 -1.00 3.62 -3.31
C LEU A 107 -2.44 4.13 -3.38
N GLY A 108 -2.66 5.35 -2.88
CA GLY A 108 -3.94 6.03 -2.95
C GLY A 108 -3.80 7.38 -3.61
N VAL A 109 -4.68 7.70 -4.57
CA VAL A 109 -4.65 9.00 -5.27
C VAL A 109 -5.87 9.84 -4.90
N GLY A 110 -5.65 11.10 -4.52
CA GLY A 110 -6.68 12.04 -4.09
C GLY A 110 -7.53 11.52 -2.93
N ARG A 111 -8.83 11.23 -3.15
CA ARG A 111 -9.70 10.65 -2.12
C ARG A 111 -9.25 9.26 -1.66
N GLY A 112 -8.49 8.53 -2.48
CA GLY A 112 -7.88 7.26 -2.09
C GLY A 112 -6.94 7.38 -0.88
N CYS A 113 -6.38 8.56 -0.61
CA CYS A 113 -5.57 8.76 0.59
C CYS A 113 -6.38 8.61 1.89
N GLY A 114 -7.68 8.93 1.88
CA GLY A 114 -8.55 8.67 3.04
C GLY A 114 -8.78 7.16 3.22
N LEU A 115 -9.04 6.46 2.12
CA LEU A 115 -9.22 4.99 2.14
C LEU A 115 -7.98 4.25 2.64
N LEU A 116 -6.77 4.78 2.43
CA LEU A 116 -5.56 4.20 3.01
C LEU A 116 -5.57 4.21 4.53
N THR A 117 -6.11 5.27 5.15
CA THR A 117 -6.29 5.35 6.59
C THR A 117 -7.30 4.31 7.06
N ASP A 118 -8.43 4.17 6.37
CA ASP A 118 -9.46 3.18 6.70
C ASP A 118 -8.91 1.74 6.58
N VAL A 119 -8.12 1.46 5.54
CA VAL A 119 -7.44 0.17 5.35
C VAL A 119 -6.41 -0.09 6.46
N HIS A 120 -5.73 0.94 6.94
CA HIS A 120 -4.78 0.81 8.04
C HIS A 120 -5.49 0.50 9.36
N SER A 121 -6.59 1.20 9.65
CA SER A 121 -7.43 0.98 10.83
C SER A 121 -8.16 -0.37 10.81
N ALA A 122 -8.45 -0.92 9.63
CA ALA A 122 -9.07 -2.23 9.50
C ALA A 122 -8.17 -3.42 9.90
N HIS A 123 -6.91 -3.17 10.31
CA HIS A 123 -5.97 -4.18 10.81
C HIS A 123 -5.86 -5.43 9.93
N LEU A 124 -5.87 -5.22 8.60
CA LEU A 124 -5.88 -6.32 7.63
C LEU A 124 -4.57 -7.12 7.65
N THR A 125 -4.71 -8.42 7.41
CA THR A 125 -3.58 -9.34 7.29
C THR A 125 -2.79 -9.08 6.02
N LYS A 126 -1.48 -9.24 6.14
CA LYS A 126 -0.52 -9.15 5.06
C LYS A 126 0.23 -10.46 4.94
N ASP A 127 0.44 -10.87 3.69
CA ASP A 127 1.09 -12.13 3.40
C ASP A 127 2.48 -11.85 2.82
N TYR A 128 3.45 -12.59 3.31
CA TYR A 128 4.85 -12.47 2.93
C TYR A 128 5.42 -13.83 2.55
N THR A 129 6.26 -13.81 1.53
CA THR A 129 7.24 -14.86 1.29
C THR A 129 8.58 -14.39 1.85
N VAL A 130 9.13 -15.13 2.81
CA VAL A 130 10.38 -14.80 3.50
C VAL A 130 11.39 -15.90 3.26
N ARG A 131 12.56 -15.54 2.74
CA ARG A 131 13.64 -16.48 2.46
C ARG A 131 14.70 -16.40 3.55
N GLY A 132 15.01 -17.55 4.14
CA GLY A 132 16.03 -17.71 5.17
C GLY A 132 17.22 -18.51 4.67
N LEU A 133 18.37 -18.25 5.28
CA LEU A 133 19.61 -18.99 5.08
C LEU A 133 20.13 -19.45 6.44
N LEU A 134 20.26 -20.77 6.63
CA LEU A 134 20.79 -21.41 7.83
C LEU A 134 22.31 -21.32 7.91
N GLY A 135 22.85 -21.49 9.12
CA GLY A 135 24.28 -21.51 9.41
C GLY A 135 24.96 -20.15 9.46
N ARG A 136 24.20 -19.04 9.46
CA ARG A 136 24.75 -17.68 9.47
C ARG A 136 23.94 -16.73 10.34
N ALA A 137 24.62 -15.97 11.21
CA ALA A 137 24.03 -14.85 11.96
C ALA A 137 24.71 -13.53 11.58
N THR A 138 23.92 -12.46 11.50
CA THR A 138 24.39 -11.09 11.23
C THR A 138 23.78 -10.11 12.22
N ALA A 139 24.43 -8.95 12.40
CA ALA A 139 24.03 -7.97 13.43
C ALA A 139 22.66 -7.33 13.23
N ASP A 140 22.20 -7.24 11.98
CA ASP A 140 20.95 -6.61 11.56
C ASP A 140 19.93 -7.62 10.99
N PHE A 141 20.22 -8.92 11.15
CA PHE A 141 19.43 -10.04 10.63
C PHE A 141 19.28 -10.05 9.09
N ARG A 142 20.09 -9.27 8.38
CA ARG A 142 20.12 -9.22 6.92
C ARG A 142 21.33 -9.95 6.37
N ALA A 143 21.20 -10.54 5.19
CA ALA A 143 22.28 -11.29 4.55
C ALA A 143 23.51 -10.44 4.21
N ASP A 144 23.33 -9.14 3.96
CA ASP A 144 24.38 -8.16 3.68
C ASP A 144 25.00 -7.55 4.96
N GLY A 145 24.47 -7.88 6.13
CA GLY A 145 24.96 -7.39 7.42
C GLY A 145 26.33 -7.94 7.81
N ARG A 146 26.94 -7.28 8.82
CA ARG A 146 28.18 -7.76 9.44
C ARG A 146 27.95 -9.15 10.04
N LEU A 147 28.74 -10.12 9.59
CA LEU A 147 28.74 -11.49 10.11
C LEU A 147 29.10 -11.47 11.60
N LEU A 148 28.27 -12.13 12.41
CA LEU A 148 28.53 -12.35 13.84
C LEU A 148 29.00 -13.77 14.11
N GLU A 149 28.31 -14.75 13.51
CA GLU A 149 28.55 -16.16 13.81
C GLU A 149 28.25 -17.03 12.59
N LYS A 150 28.96 -18.17 12.50
CA LYS A 150 28.65 -19.28 11.60
C LYS A 150 28.41 -20.53 12.43
N THR A 151 27.35 -21.25 12.11
CA THR A 151 26.92 -22.46 12.83
C THR A 151 26.66 -23.59 11.86
N THR A 152 26.71 -24.83 12.35
CA THR A 152 26.33 -26.00 11.56
C THR A 152 24.80 -26.10 11.44
N TYR A 153 24.33 -26.73 10.37
CA TYR A 153 22.91 -26.90 10.08
C TYR A 153 22.55 -28.31 9.60
N ASP A 154 23.50 -29.25 9.60
CA ASP A 154 23.30 -30.62 9.10
C ASP A 154 22.23 -31.38 9.92
N HIS A 155 22.04 -31.00 11.19
CA HIS A 155 21.02 -31.58 12.06
C HIS A 155 19.62 -31.02 11.81
N VAL A 156 19.46 -29.99 10.98
CA VAL A 156 18.17 -29.33 10.72
C VAL A 156 17.42 -30.08 9.63
N THR A 157 16.27 -30.66 9.99
CA THR A 157 15.38 -31.36 9.06
C THR A 157 14.09 -30.57 8.87
N ARG A 158 13.34 -30.91 7.81
CA ARG A 158 12.05 -30.27 7.54
C ARG A 158 11.05 -30.47 8.68
N GLU A 159 11.03 -31.66 9.27
CA GLU A 159 10.14 -31.99 10.39
C GLU A 159 10.45 -31.17 11.63
N LYS A 160 11.74 -30.88 11.90
CA LYS A 160 12.14 -30.01 13.00
C LYS A 160 11.69 -28.57 12.74
N LEU A 161 11.88 -28.06 11.52
CA LEU A 161 11.41 -26.74 11.12
C LEU A 161 9.90 -26.64 11.30
N ASP A 162 9.11 -27.56 10.75
CA ASP A 162 7.66 -27.53 10.82
C ASP A 162 7.15 -27.58 12.28
N ARG A 163 7.81 -28.32 13.18
CA ARG A 163 7.50 -28.31 14.62
C ARG A 163 7.72 -26.94 15.26
N ILE A 164 8.86 -26.28 14.98
CA ILE A 164 9.15 -24.94 15.49
C ILE A 164 8.14 -23.92 14.94
N LEU A 165 7.82 -24.00 13.64
CA LEU A 165 6.81 -23.12 13.03
C LEU A 165 5.45 -23.27 13.70
N ALA A 166 5.02 -24.50 14.02
CA ALA A 166 3.77 -24.74 14.74
C ALA A 166 3.77 -24.16 16.17
N LEU A 167 4.88 -24.25 16.89
CA LEU A 167 5.04 -23.66 18.22
C LEU A 167 4.94 -22.12 18.17
N ILE A 168 5.63 -21.50 17.22
CA ILE A 168 5.58 -20.05 16.99
C ILE A 168 4.16 -19.62 16.64
N GLN A 169 3.50 -20.34 15.72
CA GLN A 169 2.11 -20.06 15.35
C GLN A 169 1.17 -20.13 16.56
N GLY A 170 1.27 -21.17 17.38
CA GLY A 170 0.45 -21.33 18.58
C GLY A 170 0.68 -20.22 19.60
N SER A 171 1.92 -19.76 19.77
CA SER A 171 2.26 -18.62 20.64
C SER A 171 1.62 -17.32 20.15
N HIS A 172 1.75 -17.01 18.85
CA HIS A 172 1.15 -15.80 18.28
C HIS A 172 -0.38 -15.85 18.24
N GLN A 173 -0.99 -17.03 18.09
CA GLN A 173 -2.45 -17.18 18.15
C GLN A 173 -2.98 -16.84 19.56
N LYS A 174 -2.28 -17.28 20.62
CA LYS A 174 -2.62 -16.89 22.00
C LYS A 174 -2.48 -15.39 22.20
N ALA A 175 -1.40 -14.80 21.70
CA ALA A 175 -1.19 -13.35 21.76
C ALA A 175 -2.29 -12.60 20.98
N LEU A 176 -2.70 -13.07 19.81
CA LEU A 176 -3.77 -12.47 19.02
C LEU A 176 -5.10 -12.42 19.79
N VAL A 177 -5.47 -13.51 20.46
CA VAL A 177 -6.66 -13.53 21.33
C VAL A 177 -6.52 -12.47 22.43
N MET A 178 -5.37 -12.41 23.10
CA MET A 178 -5.13 -11.43 24.17
C MET A 178 -5.27 -9.98 23.68
N TYR A 179 -4.71 -9.64 22.51
CA TYR A 179 -4.78 -8.30 21.94
C TYR A 179 -6.11 -7.98 21.24
N SER A 180 -6.98 -8.97 21.06
CA SER A 180 -8.33 -8.76 20.53
C SER A 180 -9.34 -8.34 21.61
N ASN A 181 -8.97 -8.35 22.91
CA ASN A 181 -9.88 -8.14 24.04
C ASN A 181 -11.21 -8.93 23.94
N LEU A 182 -11.20 -10.07 23.23
CA LEU A 182 -12.36 -10.94 23.10
C LEU A 182 -12.43 -11.87 24.31
N ASP A 183 -13.60 -11.93 24.94
CA ASP A 183 -13.90 -13.01 25.87
C ASP A 183 -14.21 -14.28 25.08
N LEU A 184 -13.25 -15.21 25.06
CA LEU A 184 -13.38 -16.50 24.36
C LEU A 184 -14.56 -17.35 24.83
N GLN A 185 -15.16 -17.06 25.99
CA GLN A 185 -16.33 -17.77 26.48
C GLN A 185 -17.64 -17.31 25.82
N THR A 186 -17.59 -16.24 25.02
CA THR A 186 -18.77 -15.70 24.35
C THR A 186 -19.03 -16.38 23.00
N GLN A 187 -20.32 -16.49 22.65
CA GLN A 187 -20.73 -16.96 21.33
C GLN A 187 -20.23 -16.05 20.20
N GLU A 188 -20.13 -14.74 20.45
CA GLU A 188 -19.57 -13.77 19.50
C GLU A 188 -18.11 -14.07 19.16
N ALA A 189 -17.27 -14.34 20.17
CA ALA A 189 -15.87 -14.72 19.94
C ALA A 189 -15.75 -16.01 19.11
N TYR A 190 -16.64 -16.99 19.34
CA TYR A 190 -16.71 -18.20 18.53
C TYR A 190 -17.10 -17.89 17.07
N GLU A 191 -18.14 -17.09 16.84
CA GLU A 191 -18.55 -16.68 15.49
C GLU A 191 -17.45 -15.92 14.76
N MET A 192 -16.73 -15.03 15.43
CA MET A 192 -15.59 -14.31 14.88
C MET A 192 -14.43 -15.26 14.55
N ALA A 193 -14.15 -16.24 15.39
CA ALA A 193 -13.12 -17.25 15.16
C ALA A 193 -13.42 -18.08 13.91
N VAL A 194 -14.66 -18.58 13.80
CA VAL A 194 -15.12 -19.39 12.65
C VAL A 194 -15.07 -18.59 11.35
N ARG A 195 -15.40 -17.29 11.41
CA ARG A 195 -15.32 -16.38 10.24
C ARG A 195 -13.89 -15.91 9.93
N GLY A 196 -12.90 -16.24 10.77
CA GLY A 196 -11.51 -15.77 10.61
C GLY A 196 -11.34 -14.25 10.80
N LEU A 197 -12.25 -13.63 11.54
CA LEU A 197 -12.33 -12.18 11.75
C LEU A 197 -11.68 -11.71 13.05
N ILE A 198 -11.03 -12.60 13.81
CA ILE A 198 -10.25 -12.19 14.98
C ILE A 198 -9.11 -11.27 14.53
N ARG A 199 -9.11 -10.05 15.05
CA ARG A 199 -8.11 -9.01 14.80
C ARG A 199 -7.74 -8.32 16.12
N PRO A 200 -6.53 -7.79 16.24
CA PRO A 200 -6.20 -6.95 17.38
C PRO A 200 -7.08 -5.70 17.37
N MET A 201 -7.66 -5.35 18.52
CA MET A 201 -8.49 -4.13 18.67
C MET A 201 -7.66 -2.90 19.07
N SER A 202 -6.40 -3.10 19.45
CA SER A 202 -5.48 -2.04 19.86
C SER A 202 -4.09 -2.25 19.26
N GLN A 203 -3.20 -1.30 19.49
CA GLN A 203 -1.80 -1.46 19.09
C GLN A 203 -1.22 -2.73 19.72
N SER A 204 -0.76 -3.63 18.86
CA SER A 204 -0.12 -4.89 19.25
C SER A 204 1.29 -4.97 18.65
N PRO A 205 2.17 -5.81 19.21
CA PRO A 205 3.37 -6.25 18.49
C PRO A 205 2.95 -6.99 17.20
N MET A 206 3.94 -7.36 16.38
CA MET A 206 3.70 -8.22 15.22
C MET A 206 3.03 -9.52 15.67
N LEU A 207 1.89 -9.84 15.04
CA LEU A 207 1.16 -11.08 15.30
C LEU A 207 1.17 -11.92 14.03
N VAL A 208 1.72 -13.13 14.12
CA VAL A 208 1.74 -14.11 13.04
C VAL A 208 0.45 -14.92 13.12
N THR A 209 -0.45 -14.74 12.15
CA THR A 209 -1.72 -15.47 12.07
C THR A 209 -1.56 -16.84 11.44
N GLY A 210 -0.56 -17.01 10.59
CA GLY A 210 -0.24 -18.29 9.95
C GLY A 210 1.19 -18.30 9.45
N ILE A 211 1.87 -19.43 9.57
CA ILE A 211 3.23 -19.61 9.08
C ILE A 211 3.46 -21.03 8.60
N ARG A 212 4.07 -21.19 7.43
CA ARG A 212 4.40 -22.51 6.89
C ARG A 212 5.64 -22.49 6.02
N CYS A 213 6.32 -23.63 5.94
CA CYS A 213 7.43 -23.82 5.02
C CYS A 213 6.91 -24.18 3.62
N LEU A 214 7.24 -23.36 2.61
CA LEU A 214 6.95 -23.65 1.22
C LEU A 214 8.01 -24.56 0.60
N HIS A 215 9.27 -24.21 0.84
CA HIS A 215 10.42 -24.88 0.25
C HIS A 215 11.54 -25.02 1.29
N PHE A 216 12.17 -26.19 1.32
CA PHE A 216 13.24 -26.50 2.25
C PHE A 216 14.33 -27.26 1.50
N ALA A 217 15.44 -26.57 1.25
CA ALA A 217 16.63 -27.09 0.59
C ALA A 217 17.86 -26.50 1.30
N PRO A 218 18.26 -27.06 2.46
CA PRO A 218 19.33 -26.52 3.29
C PRO A 218 20.60 -26.18 2.49
N PRO A 219 21.25 -25.05 2.76
CA PRO A 219 20.98 -24.12 3.87
C PRO A 219 19.77 -23.19 3.66
N GLU A 220 19.10 -23.23 2.51
CA GLU A 220 18.03 -22.30 2.18
C GLU A 220 16.64 -22.84 2.52
N PHE A 221 15.77 -21.94 2.98
CA PHE A 221 14.36 -22.25 3.17
C PHE A 221 13.47 -21.05 2.84
N LEU A 222 12.23 -21.35 2.48
CA LEU A 222 11.22 -20.37 2.09
C LEU A 222 9.99 -20.54 2.97
N LEU A 223 9.61 -19.46 3.65
CA LEU A 223 8.43 -19.40 4.49
C LEU A 223 7.35 -18.56 3.83
N GLU A 224 6.11 -18.99 3.98
CA GLU A 224 4.95 -18.12 3.84
C GLU A 224 4.52 -17.69 5.25
N VAL A 225 4.42 -16.37 5.46
CA VAL A 225 4.08 -15.76 6.74
C VAL A 225 2.88 -14.84 6.53
N GLN A 226 1.80 -15.09 7.25
CA GLN A 226 0.63 -14.23 7.32
C GLN A 226 0.67 -13.51 8.66
N CYS A 227 0.62 -12.18 8.65
CA CYS A 227 0.76 -11.40 9.87
C CYS A 227 0.02 -10.05 9.83
N VAL A 228 -0.10 -9.44 11.00
CA VAL A 228 -0.59 -8.07 11.22
C VAL A 228 0.42 -7.29 12.06
N HIS A 229 0.39 -5.97 11.95
CA HIS A 229 1.27 -5.03 12.69
C HIS A 229 2.77 -5.34 12.56
N GLU A 230 3.14 -5.92 11.43
CA GLU A 230 4.50 -6.30 11.13
C GLU A 230 5.33 -5.14 10.56
N THR A 231 6.63 -5.25 10.78
CA THR A 231 7.66 -4.50 10.08
C THR A 231 8.60 -5.48 9.38
N GLN A 232 9.31 -5.02 8.35
CA GLN A 232 10.26 -5.87 7.64
C GLN A 232 11.40 -6.31 8.56
N GLN A 233 11.80 -5.47 9.52
CA GLN A 233 12.81 -5.86 10.51
C GLN A 233 12.31 -6.97 11.44
N GLN A 234 11.05 -6.94 11.88
CA GLN A 234 10.47 -8.02 12.69
C GLN A 234 10.37 -9.34 11.91
N LEU A 235 10.02 -9.30 10.62
CA LEU A 235 10.05 -10.50 9.77
C LEU A 235 11.46 -11.09 9.64
N ARG A 236 12.50 -10.26 9.56
CA ARG A 236 13.90 -10.72 9.55
C ARG A 236 14.31 -11.31 10.89
N ARG A 237 13.91 -10.67 11.98
CA ARG A 237 14.14 -11.16 13.35
C ARG A 237 13.45 -12.51 13.58
N LEU A 238 12.22 -12.71 13.07
CA LEU A 238 11.51 -13.98 13.14
C LEU A 238 12.33 -15.12 12.50
N VAL A 239 12.95 -14.89 11.34
CA VAL A 239 13.84 -15.87 10.70
C VAL A 239 15.02 -16.20 11.60
N HIS A 240 15.61 -15.18 12.23
CA HIS A 240 16.72 -15.38 13.18
C HIS A 240 16.29 -16.20 14.40
N GLU A 241 15.15 -15.90 15.00
CA GLU A 241 14.57 -16.64 16.13
C GLU A 241 14.29 -18.11 15.75
N ILE A 242 13.75 -18.38 14.57
CA ILE A 242 13.59 -19.75 14.05
C ILE A 242 14.94 -20.48 13.97
N GLY A 243 16.01 -19.79 13.53
CA GLY A 243 17.35 -20.36 13.51
C GLY A 243 17.83 -20.79 14.90
N LEU A 244 17.62 -19.93 15.91
CA LEU A 244 18.00 -20.21 17.31
C LEU A 244 17.24 -21.40 17.88
N GLU A 245 15.92 -21.47 17.66
CA GLU A 245 15.08 -22.60 18.10
C GLU A 245 15.50 -23.93 17.46
N LEU A 246 16.03 -23.88 16.23
CA LEU A 246 16.61 -25.03 15.55
C LEU A 246 18.04 -25.40 16.02
N LYS A 247 18.54 -24.74 17.07
CA LYS A 247 19.92 -24.88 17.57
C LYS A 247 20.95 -24.61 16.48
N SER A 248 20.68 -23.62 15.64
CA SER A 248 21.56 -23.14 14.58
C SER A 248 21.46 -21.61 14.55
N SER A 249 21.86 -21.00 13.44
CA SER A 249 21.63 -19.59 13.18
C SER A 249 20.97 -19.43 11.83
N ALA A 250 20.14 -18.40 11.68
CA ALA A 250 19.57 -18.06 10.39
C ALA A 250 19.59 -16.56 10.15
N VAL A 251 19.69 -16.20 8.87
CA VAL A 251 19.64 -14.83 8.39
C VAL A 251 18.58 -14.72 7.30
N CYS A 252 17.87 -13.60 7.26
CA CYS A 252 16.89 -13.35 6.21
C CYS A 252 17.57 -12.77 4.97
N THR A 253 17.39 -13.46 3.84
CA THR A 253 17.96 -13.06 2.53
C THR A 253 16.97 -12.25 1.71
N GLN A 254 15.67 -12.54 1.82
CA GLN A 254 14.64 -11.87 1.03
C GLN A 254 13.33 -11.76 1.81
N VAL A 255 12.69 -10.58 1.72
CA VAL A 255 11.32 -10.35 2.17
C VAL A 255 10.50 -9.88 0.96
N ARG A 256 9.46 -10.63 0.61
CA ARG A 256 8.54 -10.27 -0.48
C ARG A 256 7.12 -10.25 0.04
N ARG A 257 6.44 -9.10 0.01
CA ARG A 257 5.01 -9.00 0.31
C ARG A 257 4.20 -9.50 -0.87
N THR A 258 3.46 -10.59 -0.68
CA THR A 258 2.60 -11.18 -1.70
C THR A 258 1.17 -10.65 -1.62
N ARG A 259 0.73 -10.21 -0.43
CA ARG A 259 -0.58 -9.58 -0.21
C ARG A 259 -0.51 -8.43 0.78
N ASP A 260 -1.24 -7.36 0.50
CA ASP A 260 -1.50 -6.25 1.43
C ASP A 260 -3.03 -6.04 1.50
N GLY A 261 -3.66 -6.64 2.51
CA GLY A 261 -5.10 -6.60 2.68
C GLY A 261 -5.84 -7.16 1.46
N PHE A 262 -6.50 -6.27 0.72
CA PHE A 262 -7.28 -6.63 -0.47
C PHE A 262 -6.44 -6.82 -1.73
N PHE A 263 -5.19 -6.36 -1.74
CA PHE A 263 -4.35 -6.36 -2.93
C PHE A 263 -3.35 -7.51 -2.90
N THR A 264 -3.29 -8.27 -3.99
CA THR A 264 -2.38 -9.39 -4.20
C THR A 264 -1.31 -9.04 -5.24
N LEU A 265 -0.38 -9.96 -5.52
CA LEU A 265 0.60 -9.78 -6.59
C LEU A 265 -0.04 -9.61 -7.96
N ASP A 266 -1.17 -10.26 -8.22
CA ASP A 266 -1.86 -10.18 -9.52
C ASP A 266 -2.49 -8.80 -9.75
N ASP A 267 -2.78 -8.07 -8.68
CA ASP A 267 -3.28 -6.70 -8.74
C ASP A 267 -2.15 -5.66 -8.90
N ALA A 268 -0.89 -6.06 -8.70
CA ALA A 268 0.23 -5.15 -8.57
C ALA A 268 0.78 -4.76 -9.96
N LEU A 269 0.52 -3.51 -10.36
CA LEU A 269 1.01 -2.97 -11.63
C LEU A 269 2.54 -2.94 -11.69
N LEU A 270 3.09 -3.46 -12.78
CA LEU A 270 4.52 -3.38 -13.08
C LEU A 270 4.91 -1.96 -13.50
N ARG A 271 6.20 -1.65 -13.45
CA ARG A 271 6.74 -0.32 -13.80
C ARG A 271 6.32 0.19 -15.18
N THR A 272 6.15 -0.71 -16.14
CA THR A 272 5.71 -0.40 -17.50
C THR A 272 4.24 0.05 -17.58
N GLN A 273 3.44 -0.24 -16.55
CA GLN A 273 2.01 0.03 -16.47
C GLN A 273 1.69 1.18 -15.50
N TRP A 274 2.68 2.01 -15.13
CA TRP A 274 2.45 3.17 -14.27
C TRP A 274 1.93 4.38 -15.07
N ASP A 275 1.03 4.14 -16.02
CA ASP A 275 0.38 5.16 -16.83
C ASP A 275 -1.05 5.44 -16.35
N VAL A 276 -1.62 6.55 -16.82
CA VAL A 276 -2.95 7.02 -16.39
C VAL A 276 -4.04 6.00 -16.69
N HIS A 277 -3.99 5.30 -17.84
CA HIS A 277 -5.05 4.38 -18.23
C HIS A 277 -5.01 3.11 -17.38
N SER A 278 -3.83 2.49 -17.26
CA SER A 278 -3.64 1.29 -16.44
C SER A 278 -4.02 1.52 -14.97
N ILE A 279 -3.64 2.67 -14.40
CA ILE A 279 -3.98 3.00 -13.01
C ILE A 279 -5.48 3.24 -12.85
N GLN A 280 -6.14 3.93 -13.79
CA GLN A 280 -7.60 4.12 -13.74
C GLN A 280 -8.34 2.77 -13.80
N ASP A 281 -7.89 1.86 -14.67
CA ASP A 281 -8.51 0.54 -14.81
C ASP A 281 -8.30 -0.30 -13.54
N ALA A 282 -7.09 -0.27 -12.96
CA ALA A 282 -6.79 -0.94 -11.70
C ALA A 282 -7.64 -0.41 -10.53
N ILE A 283 -7.79 0.91 -10.42
CA ILE A 283 -8.65 1.54 -9.40
C ILE A 283 -10.10 1.07 -9.57
N ARG A 284 -10.63 1.09 -10.79
CA ARG A 284 -12.00 0.67 -11.08
C ARG A 284 -12.23 -0.80 -10.76
N ALA A 285 -11.26 -1.66 -11.08
CA ALA A 285 -11.33 -3.09 -10.79
C ALA A 285 -11.28 -3.39 -9.28
N ALA A 286 -10.46 -2.65 -8.52
CA ALA A 286 -10.29 -2.86 -7.09
C ALA A 286 -11.41 -2.26 -6.23
N ALA A 287 -12.08 -1.20 -6.70
CA ALA A 287 -13.10 -0.46 -5.96
C ALA A 287 -14.19 -1.32 -5.27
N PRO A 288 -14.88 -2.27 -5.94
CA PRO A 288 -15.92 -3.06 -5.29
C PRO A 288 -15.37 -3.97 -4.18
N ARG A 289 -14.18 -4.54 -4.37
CA ARG A 289 -13.52 -5.40 -3.38
C ARG A 289 -13.09 -4.62 -2.14
N VAL A 290 -12.55 -3.41 -2.35
CA VAL A 290 -12.14 -2.50 -1.26
C VAL A 290 -13.36 -2.06 -0.46
N ALA A 291 -14.45 -1.63 -1.12
CA ALA A 291 -15.67 -1.20 -0.45
C ALA A 291 -16.29 -2.34 0.39
N ALA A 292 -16.51 -3.51 -0.21
CA ALA A 292 -17.06 -4.67 0.49
C ALA A 292 -16.16 -5.16 1.64
N GLY A 293 -14.84 -5.07 1.46
CA GLY A 293 -13.88 -5.45 2.48
C GLY A 293 -13.88 -4.51 3.68
N LEU A 294 -13.83 -3.19 3.44
CA LEU A 294 -13.89 -2.19 4.50
C LEU A 294 -15.21 -2.23 5.28
N GLU A 295 -16.33 -2.40 4.59
CA GLU A 295 -17.62 -2.58 5.27
C GLU A 295 -17.62 -3.77 6.22
N ARG A 296 -17.04 -4.90 5.83
CA ARG A 296 -16.96 -6.11 6.69
C ARG A 296 -16.02 -5.92 7.87
N SER A 297 -14.93 -5.19 7.67
CA SER A 297 -13.88 -5.01 8.68
C SER A 297 -14.16 -3.90 9.69
N LEU A 298 -14.90 -2.85 9.31
CA LEU A 298 -15.19 -1.71 10.19
C LEU A 298 -16.56 -1.81 10.90
N LYS A 299 -17.50 -2.63 10.41
CA LYS A 299 -18.80 -2.86 11.08
C LYS A 299 -18.70 -3.44 12.52
N PRO A 300 -17.73 -4.30 12.88
CA PRO A 300 -17.60 -4.80 14.26
C PRO A 300 -17.29 -3.68 15.28
N GLU A 301 -16.55 -2.64 14.88
CA GLU A 301 -16.20 -1.53 15.76
C GLU A 301 -17.42 -0.66 16.12
N LEU A 302 -18.40 -0.54 15.22
CA LEU A 302 -19.65 0.19 15.44
C LEU A 302 -20.63 -0.55 16.36
N ALA A 303 -20.62 -1.89 16.34
CA ALA A 303 -21.45 -2.69 17.24
C ALA A 303 -20.90 -2.67 18.68
N ALA A 304 -19.57 -2.69 18.85
CA ALA A 304 -18.93 -2.59 20.17
C ALA A 304 -19.13 -1.23 20.85
N GLN A 305 -19.30 -0.15 20.07
CA GLN A 305 -19.62 1.19 20.61
C GLN A 305 -21.09 1.37 21.02
N GLN A 306 -21.96 0.39 20.74
CA GLN A 306 -23.40 0.46 21.02
C GLN A 306 -23.86 -0.30 22.27
N LEU A 307 -22.96 -0.91 23.05
CA LEU A 307 -23.34 -1.50 24.33
C LEU A 307 -23.55 -0.38 25.38
N PRO A 308 -24.78 -0.12 25.85
CA PRO A 308 -24.99 0.79 26.97
C PRO A 308 -24.39 0.17 28.23
N ARG A 309 -23.75 1.00 29.07
CA ARG A 309 -23.30 0.60 30.40
C ARG A 309 -24.53 0.14 31.20
N PRO A 310 -24.52 -1.04 31.84
CA PRO A 310 -25.59 -1.45 32.72
C PRO A 310 -25.40 -0.71 34.04
N ASP A 311 -25.72 0.58 34.08
CA ASP A 311 -25.88 1.40 35.30
C ASP A 311 -26.29 2.83 34.91
N GLN A 312 -27.53 3.02 34.47
CA GLN A 312 -28.19 4.32 34.57
C GLN A 312 -29.63 4.13 35.08
N PRO A 313 -29.99 4.74 36.22
CA PRO A 313 -31.35 4.70 36.72
C PRO A 313 -32.27 5.54 35.84
N TRP A 314 -33.53 5.13 35.78
CA TRP A 314 -34.60 5.86 35.11
C TRP A 314 -35.00 7.04 35.99
N ASP A 315 -34.63 8.26 35.58
CA ASP A 315 -35.28 9.52 35.92
C ASP A 315 -35.32 10.42 34.68
#